data_AF-A0A838V3D1-F1
#
_entry.id   AF-A0A838V3D1-F1
#
_cell.length_a   1.000
_cell.length_b   1.000
_cell.length_c   1.000
_cell.angle_alpha   90.00
_cell.angle_beta   90.00
_cell.angle_gamma   90.00
#
_symmetry.space_group_name_H-M   'P 1'
#
loop_
_entity.id
_entity.type
_entity.pdbx_description
1 polymer ?
#
loop_
_entity_poly.entity_id
_entity_poly.type
_entity_poly.pdbx_seq_one_letter_code
_entity_poly.pdbx_strand_id
1 'polypeptide(L)'
;MAITQVPAEGEQRRLPFPLSPQEGWTTVIIAAILVLITVGCVQSLKWTPNSGILTSTTMMGMLLGFVLAKQRLLPQWLADIPALLLGIFFAFWQTAQADTGGSLRLLWGHLSDWIKGSRDGQASTTDDIIFLLFLAILTMLLGYVSMWLIFRSRSP
;
A
#
# COMPACT_ATOMS: atom_id res chain seq x y z
N MET A 1 18.29 3.07 64.61
CA MET A 1 17.50 2.13 63.80
C MET A 1 16.35 2.91 63.20
N ALA A 2 16.47 3.33 61.94
CA ALA A 2 15.39 3.90 61.14
C ALA A 2 15.75 3.65 59.67
N ILE A 3 15.17 2.59 59.10
CA ILE A 3 15.32 2.24 57.68
C ILE A 3 14.25 3.05 56.94
N THR A 4 14.66 4.12 56.27
CA THR A 4 13.78 4.85 55.35
C THR A 4 13.55 3.99 54.11
N GLN A 5 12.31 3.55 53.94
CA GLN A 5 11.79 2.85 52.77
C GLN A 5 11.85 3.79 51.55
N VAL A 6 12.57 3.39 50.50
CA VAL A 6 12.49 4.04 49.18
C VAL A 6 11.27 3.46 48.46
N PRO A 7 10.28 4.29 48.06
CA PRO A 7 9.06 3.77 47.45
C PRO A 7 9.29 3.28 46.02
N ALA A 8 8.45 2.31 45.66
CA ALA A 8 8.54 1.43 44.51
C ALA A 8 8.59 2.16 43.16
N GLU A 9 9.32 1.48 42.28
CA GLU A 9 9.47 1.63 40.85
C GLU A 9 8.30 2.35 40.16
N GLY A 10 8.65 3.41 39.42
CA GLY A 10 7.75 4.05 38.49
C GLY A 10 7.21 3.01 37.51
N GLU A 11 5.92 2.73 37.66
CA GLU A 11 5.11 1.90 36.79
C GLU A 11 5.26 2.41 35.35
N GLN A 12 6.24 1.84 34.63
CA GLN A 12 6.41 2.07 33.20
C GLN A 12 5.12 1.59 32.55
N ARG A 13 4.21 2.52 32.24
CA ARG A 13 3.06 2.30 31.38
C ARG A 13 3.58 1.76 30.04
N ARG A 14 3.69 0.43 29.95
CA ARG A 14 3.90 -0.27 28.69
C ARG A 14 2.66 -0.01 27.87
N LEU A 15 2.74 0.97 26.97
CA LEU A 15 1.70 1.21 25.99
C LEU A 15 1.45 -0.14 25.28
N PRO A 16 0.17 -0.57 25.13
CA PRO A 16 -0.17 -1.88 24.56
C PRO A 16 0.32 -2.06 23.12
N PHE A 17 0.76 -0.98 22.46
CA PHE A 17 1.32 -0.97 21.12
C PHE A 17 2.62 -0.16 21.10
N PRO A 18 3.81 -0.77 21.24
CA PRO A 18 5.05 -0.05 20.96
C PRO A 18 4.99 0.45 19.51
N LEU A 19 4.97 1.78 19.33
CA LEU A 19 5.03 2.46 18.03
C LEU A 19 6.46 2.50 17.46
N SER A 20 7.43 1.93 18.16
CA SER A 20 8.78 1.70 17.67
C SER A 20 8.83 0.32 17.01
N PRO A 21 9.09 0.25 15.69
CA PRO A 21 9.64 -0.97 15.10
C PRO A 21 10.92 -1.32 15.86
N GLN A 22 11.14 -2.60 16.18
CA GLN A 22 12.40 -3.08 16.76
C GLN A 22 13.59 -2.82 15.80
N GLU A 23 13.31 -2.62 14.52
CA GLU A 23 14.27 -2.31 13.45
C GLU A 23 14.67 -0.83 13.38
N GLY A 24 14.01 0.03 14.16
CA GLY A 24 14.14 1.48 14.04
C GLY A 24 13.40 2.05 12.83
N TRP A 25 12.90 3.28 12.97
CA TRP A 25 12.20 3.99 11.89
C TRP A 25 13.07 4.18 10.63
N THR A 26 14.40 4.09 10.76
CA THR A 26 15.36 4.23 9.67
C THR A 26 15.11 3.26 8.51
N THR A 27 14.90 1.97 8.78
CA THR A 27 14.68 0.96 7.72
C THR A 27 13.38 1.23 6.96
N VAL A 28 12.31 1.57 7.70
CA VAL A 28 11.01 1.92 7.13
C VAL A 28 11.12 3.16 6.24
N ILE A 29 11.82 4.21 6.71
CA ILE A 29 12.02 5.45 5.95
C ILE A 29 12.84 5.20 4.68
N ILE A 30 13.93 4.43 4.77
CA ILE A 30 14.77 4.12 3.60
C ILE A 30 13.97 3.34 2.56
N ALA A 31 13.22 2.32 2.98
CA ALA A 31 12.37 1.54 2.08
C ALA A 31 11.27 2.41 1.45
N ALA A 32 10.65 3.28 2.24
CA ALA A 32 9.68 4.24 1.75
C ALA A 32 10.26 5.15 0.66
N ILE A 33 11.43 5.73 0.90
CA ILE A 33 12.12 6.57 -0.07
C ILE A 33 12.42 5.79 -1.35
N LEU A 34 12.95 4.56 -1.24
CA LEU A 34 13.31 3.73 -2.39
C LEU A 34 12.10 3.41 -3.27
N VAL A 35 10.97 3.03 -2.66
CA VAL A 35 9.72 2.75 -3.36
C VAL A 35 9.18 4.02 -4.03
N LEU A 36 9.19 5.16 -3.33
CA LEU A 36 8.75 6.43 -3.89
C LEU A 36 9.64 6.93 -5.04
N ILE A 37 10.95 6.69 -4.99
CA ILE A 37 11.86 6.97 -6.11
C ILE A 37 11.48 6.11 -7.31
N THR A 38 11.22 4.81 -7.10
CA THR A 38 10.83 3.90 -8.18
C THR A 38 9.53 4.36 -8.85
N VAL A 39 8.55 4.79 -8.05
CA VAL A 39 7.29 5.37 -8.57
C VAL A 39 7.55 6.69 -9.31
N GLY A 40 8.42 7.55 -8.77
CA GLY A 40 8.83 8.80 -9.43
C GLY A 40 9.49 8.55 -10.79
N CYS A 41 10.32 7.52 -10.93
CA CYS A 41 10.90 7.11 -12.20
C CYS A 41 9.81 6.72 -13.22
N VAL A 42 8.80 5.94 -12.80
CA VAL A 42 7.68 5.57 -13.68
C VAL A 42 6.87 6.80 -14.09
N GLN A 43 6.59 7.72 -13.15
CA GLN A 43 5.89 8.97 -13.43
C GLN A 43 6.66 9.88 -14.40
N SER A 44 8.01 9.86 -14.34
CA SER A 44 8.85 10.69 -15.22
C SER A 44 8.70 10.35 -16.72
N LEU A 45 8.26 9.13 -17.04
CA LEU A 45 8.02 8.69 -18.41
C LEU A 45 6.74 9.29 -19.03
N LYS A 46 5.87 9.90 -18.21
CA LYS A 46 4.64 10.60 -18.65
C LYS A 46 3.76 9.75 -19.58
N TRP A 47 3.70 8.44 -19.34
CA TRP A 47 2.89 7.53 -20.15
C TRP A 47 1.40 7.83 -20.09
N THR A 48 0.90 8.41 -19.00
CA THR A 48 -0.51 8.82 -18.88
C THR A 48 -0.65 10.21 -18.27
N PRO A 49 -1.71 10.96 -18.63
CA PRO A 49 -1.92 12.34 -18.14
C PRO A 49 -2.02 12.43 -16.62
N ASN A 50 -2.66 11.44 -15.99
CA ASN A 50 -3.00 11.44 -14.57
C ASN A 50 -2.11 10.54 -13.69
N SER A 51 -0.86 10.33 -14.10
CA SER A 51 0.14 9.53 -13.37
C SER A 51 0.41 9.99 -11.93
N GLY A 52 -0.03 11.20 -11.52
CA GLY A 52 0.06 11.69 -10.14
C GLY A 52 -0.61 10.78 -9.10
N ILE A 53 -1.60 9.97 -9.50
CA ILE A 53 -2.28 9.05 -8.57
C ILE A 53 -1.36 7.94 -8.04
N LEU A 54 -0.32 7.57 -8.79
CA LEU A 54 0.59 6.47 -8.46
C LEU A 54 1.26 6.66 -7.09
N THR A 55 1.63 7.89 -6.74
CA THR A 55 2.23 8.20 -5.43
C THR A 55 1.24 7.94 -4.31
N SER A 56 0.00 8.41 -4.46
CA SER A 56 -1.04 8.24 -3.44
C SER A 56 -1.44 6.78 -3.23
N THR A 57 -1.54 5.99 -4.30
CA THR A 57 -1.87 4.56 -4.23
C THR A 57 -0.73 3.76 -3.63
N THR A 58 0.52 4.12 -3.94
CA THR A 58 1.72 3.53 -3.32
C THR A 58 1.78 3.80 -1.83
N MET A 59 1.55 5.06 -1.41
CA MET A 59 1.52 5.42 0.00
C MET A 59 0.45 4.65 0.75
N MET A 60 -0.74 4.48 0.17
CA MET A 60 -1.78 3.63 0.76
C MET A 60 -1.31 2.17 0.89
N GLY A 61 -0.69 1.60 -0.15
CA GLY A 61 -0.13 0.24 -0.10
C GLY A 61 0.89 0.08 1.03
N MET A 62 1.80 1.05 1.18
CA MET A 62 2.78 1.07 2.26
C MET A 62 2.14 1.15 3.64
N LEU A 63 1.12 2.01 3.81
CA LEU A 63 0.38 2.13 5.06
C LEU A 63 -0.32 0.82 5.41
N LEU A 64 -0.97 0.18 4.44
CA LEU A 64 -1.63 -1.12 4.64
C LEU A 64 -0.61 -2.19 5.04
N GLY A 65 0.54 -2.28 4.36
CA GLY A 65 1.61 -3.22 4.71
C GLY A 65 2.18 -2.96 6.11
N PHE A 66 2.35 -1.71 6.51
CA PHE A 66 2.83 -1.32 7.84
C PHE A 66 1.83 -1.66 8.95
N VAL A 67 0.55 -1.32 8.75
CA VAL A 67 -0.52 -1.61 9.73
C VAL A 67 -0.68 -3.11 9.92
N LEU A 68 -0.69 -3.87 8.81
CA LEU A 68 -0.89 -5.31 8.86
C LEU A 68 0.28 -6.03 9.52
N ALA A 69 1.51 -5.59 9.25
CA ALA A 69 2.69 -6.13 9.89
C ALA A 69 2.69 -5.94 11.42
N LYS A 70 2.00 -4.90 11.91
CA LYS A 70 1.86 -4.62 13.34
C LYS A 70 0.68 -5.36 13.98
N GLN A 71 -0.29 -5.80 13.18
CA GLN A 71 -1.47 -6.50 13.67
C GLN A 71 -1.13 -7.95 14.05
N ARG A 72 -1.12 -8.24 15.36
CA ARG A 72 -0.95 -9.61 15.91
C ARG A 72 -2.26 -10.34 16.19
N LEU A 73 -3.40 -9.69 15.92
CA LEU A 73 -4.73 -10.15 16.38
C LEU A 73 -5.36 -11.23 15.50
N LEU A 74 -4.98 -11.31 14.22
CA LEU A 74 -5.58 -12.23 13.25
C LEU A 74 -4.50 -13.10 12.60
N PRO A 75 -4.83 -14.34 12.19
CA PRO A 75 -3.93 -15.15 11.39
C PRO A 75 -3.65 -14.43 10.06
N GLN A 76 -2.36 -14.30 9.70
CA GLN A 76 -1.88 -13.41 8.63
C GLN A 76 -2.61 -13.57 7.29
N TRP A 77 -2.85 -14.81 6.84
CA TRP A 77 -3.57 -15.08 5.58
C TRP A 77 -4.98 -14.49 5.55
N LEU A 78 -5.64 -14.38 6.70
CA LEU A 78 -6.98 -13.79 6.82
C LEU A 78 -6.93 -12.26 6.89
N ALA A 79 -5.78 -11.70 7.25
CA ALA A 79 -5.55 -10.26 7.34
C ALA A 79 -5.03 -9.68 5.99
N ASP A 80 -4.26 -10.47 5.23
CA ASP A 80 -3.72 -10.08 3.92
C ASP A 80 -4.83 -9.86 2.89
N ILE A 81 -5.83 -10.75 2.83
CA ILE A 81 -6.94 -10.67 1.86
C ILE A 81 -7.71 -9.33 1.95
N PRO A 82 -8.25 -8.91 3.12
CA PRO A 82 -8.98 -7.66 3.21
C PRO A 82 -8.08 -6.44 2.98
N ALA A 83 -6.80 -6.48 3.37
CA ALA A 83 -5.85 -5.41 3.09
C ALA A 83 -5.61 -5.24 1.59
N LEU A 84 -5.40 -6.34 0.86
CA LEU A 84 -5.24 -6.33 -0.59
C LEU A 84 -6.51 -5.86 -1.30
N LEU A 85 -7.69 -6.35 -0.88
CA LEU A 85 -8.97 -5.90 -1.44
C LEU A 85 -9.18 -4.40 -1.22
N LEU A 86 -8.85 -3.89 -0.04
CA LEU A 86 -8.93 -2.47 0.27
C LEU A 86 -7.96 -1.64 -0.57
N GLY A 87 -6.71 -2.11 -0.75
CA GLY A 87 -5.72 -1.48 -1.60
C GLY A 87 -6.14 -1.45 -3.07
N ILE A 88 -6.65 -2.57 -3.59
CA ILE A 88 -7.16 -2.67 -4.97
C ILE A 88 -8.37 -1.75 -5.15
N PHE A 89 -9.31 -1.76 -4.21
CA PHE A 89 -10.47 -0.86 -4.25
C PHE A 89 -10.02 0.60 -4.24
N PHE A 90 -9.04 0.96 -3.42
CA PHE A 90 -8.49 2.31 -3.38
C PHE A 90 -7.82 2.70 -4.70
N ALA A 91 -7.05 1.80 -5.33
CA ALA A 91 -6.48 2.04 -6.66
C ALA A 91 -7.58 2.26 -7.71
N PHE A 92 -8.62 1.42 -7.68
CA PHE A 92 -9.78 1.54 -8.57
C PHE A 92 -10.51 2.87 -8.40
N TRP A 93 -10.72 3.28 -7.16
CA TRP A 93 -11.32 4.56 -6.81
C TRP A 93 -10.48 5.75 -7.29
N GLN A 94 -9.17 5.73 -7.02
CA GLN A 94 -8.26 6.81 -7.44
C GLN A 94 -8.19 6.94 -8.97
N THR A 95 -8.15 5.83 -9.70
CA THR A 95 -8.18 5.86 -11.17
C THR A 95 -9.51 6.39 -11.70
N ALA A 96 -10.64 6.00 -11.10
CA ALA A 96 -11.95 6.54 -11.49
C ALA A 96 -12.04 8.06 -11.25
N GLN A 97 -11.54 8.53 -10.10
CA GLN A 97 -11.49 9.96 -9.79
C GLN A 97 -10.63 10.74 -10.79
N ALA A 98 -9.53 10.14 -11.25
CA ALA A 98 -8.61 10.78 -12.19
C ALA A 98 -9.13 10.85 -13.63
N ASP A 99 -9.64 9.75 -14.17
CA ASP A 99 -9.91 9.62 -15.61
C ASP A 99 -11.39 9.47 -15.98
N THR A 100 -12.27 9.10 -15.06
CA THR A 100 -13.71 8.89 -15.35
C THR A 100 -14.63 9.86 -14.60
N GLY A 101 -14.08 10.93 -14.04
CA GLY A 101 -14.82 11.91 -13.23
C GLY A 101 -15.44 11.30 -11.97
N GLY A 102 -14.88 10.21 -11.46
CA GLY A 102 -15.36 9.47 -10.29
C GLY A 102 -16.35 8.35 -10.59
N SER A 103 -16.69 8.11 -11.86
CA SER A 103 -17.61 7.04 -12.21
C SER A 103 -16.91 5.68 -12.25
N LEU A 104 -17.05 4.92 -11.16
CA LEU A 104 -16.60 3.52 -11.07
C LEU A 104 -17.25 2.63 -12.15
N ARG A 105 -18.49 2.94 -12.53
CA ARG A 105 -19.22 2.19 -13.54
C ARG A 105 -18.59 2.34 -14.93
N LEU A 106 -18.13 3.54 -15.27
CA LEU A 106 -17.43 3.79 -16.53
C LEU A 106 -16.09 3.07 -16.54
N LEU A 107 -15.31 3.17 -15.45
CA LEU A 107 -14.03 2.46 -15.32
C LEU A 107 -14.21 0.94 -15.43
N TRP A 108 -15.27 0.40 -14.82
CA TRP A 108 -15.63 -1.01 -14.97
C TRP A 108 -15.98 -1.38 -16.42
N GLY A 109 -16.66 -0.48 -17.14
CA GLY A 109 -16.93 -0.62 -18.57
C GLY A 109 -15.63 -0.77 -19.37
N HIS A 110 -14.72 0.19 -19.24
CA HIS A 110 -13.38 0.16 -19.86
C HIS A 110 -12.64 -1.14 -19.55
N LEU A 111 -12.64 -1.58 -18.29
CA LEU A 111 -11.97 -2.82 -17.90
C LEU A 111 -12.63 -4.03 -18.55
N SER A 112 -13.96 -4.08 -18.58
CA SER A 112 -14.69 -5.20 -19.18
C SER A 112 -14.49 -5.29 -20.69
N ASP A 113 -14.41 -4.15 -21.37
CA ASP A 113 -14.23 -4.08 -22.82
C ASP A 113 -12.78 -4.39 -23.20
N TRP A 114 -11.81 -3.92 -22.41
CA TRP A 114 -10.42 -4.33 -22.55
C TRP A 114 -10.24 -5.85 -22.36
N ILE A 115 -10.88 -6.46 -21.35
CA ILE A 115 -10.84 -7.91 -21.13
C ILE A 115 -11.43 -8.67 -22.32
N LYS A 116 -12.59 -8.25 -22.84
CA LYS A 116 -13.20 -8.88 -24.02
C LYS A 116 -12.30 -8.74 -25.25
N GLY A 117 -11.83 -7.52 -25.53
CA GLY A 117 -10.93 -7.24 -26.65
C GLY A 117 -9.64 -8.07 -26.59
N SER A 118 -9.09 -8.31 -25.39
CA SER A 118 -7.90 -9.15 -25.20
C SER A 118 -8.11 -10.61 -25.60
N ARG A 119 -9.31 -11.15 -25.43
CA ARG A 119 -9.66 -12.53 -25.80
C ARG A 119 -9.89 -12.67 -27.30
N ASP A 120 -10.44 -11.64 -27.92
CA ASP A 120 -10.80 -11.63 -29.34
C ASP A 120 -9.66 -11.13 -30.25
N GLY A 121 -8.48 -10.84 -29.67
CA GLY A 121 -7.32 -10.30 -30.40
C GLY A 121 -7.49 -8.85 -30.88
N GLN A 122 -8.57 -8.19 -30.46
CA GLN A 122 -8.94 -6.82 -30.84
C GLN A 122 -8.73 -5.83 -29.68
N ALA A 123 -7.89 -6.16 -28.70
CA ALA A 123 -7.62 -5.27 -27.57
C ALA A 123 -7.17 -3.92 -28.12
N SER A 124 -7.90 -2.87 -27.76
CA SER A 124 -7.47 -1.51 -28.03
C SER A 124 -6.23 -1.26 -27.19
N THR A 125 -5.06 -1.35 -27.83
CA THR A 125 -3.72 -1.21 -27.23
C THR A 125 -3.48 0.20 -26.64
N THR A 126 -4.47 1.09 -26.71
CA THR A 126 -4.37 2.52 -26.38
C THR A 126 -5.30 2.93 -25.23
N ASP A 127 -5.85 1.99 -24.46
CA ASP A 127 -6.65 2.36 -23.28
C ASP A 127 -5.73 2.75 -22.10
N ASP A 128 -5.32 4.02 -22.10
CA ASP A 128 -4.44 4.64 -21.10
C ASP A 128 -5.01 4.50 -19.68
N ILE A 129 -6.34 4.44 -19.53
CA ILE A 129 -7.02 4.32 -18.23
C ILE A 129 -6.75 2.95 -17.62
N ILE A 130 -6.82 1.88 -18.42
CA ILE A 130 -6.54 0.51 -17.95
C ILE A 130 -5.06 0.32 -17.68
N PHE A 131 -4.20 0.92 -18.50
CA PHE A 131 -2.77 0.94 -18.23
C PHE A 131 -2.44 1.67 -16.92
N LEU A 132 -3.07 2.82 -16.65
CA LEU A 132 -2.91 3.55 -15.41
C LEU A 132 -3.43 2.75 -14.20
N LEU A 133 -4.60 2.12 -14.31
CA LEU A 133 -5.14 1.24 -13.27
C LEU A 133 -4.16 0.10 -12.94
N PHE A 134 -3.56 -0.51 -13.96
CA PHE A 134 -2.59 -1.56 -13.79
C PHE A 134 -1.33 -1.07 -13.06
N LEU A 135 -0.76 0.07 -13.49
CA LEU A 135 0.37 0.68 -12.78
C LEU A 135 0.02 1.06 -11.34
N ALA A 136 -1.18 1.57 -11.09
CA ALA A 136 -1.66 1.92 -9.75
C ALA A 136 -1.72 0.70 -8.82
N ILE A 137 -2.25 -0.43 -9.32
CA ILE A 137 -2.29 -1.69 -8.57
C ILE A 137 -0.87 -2.23 -8.33
N LEU A 138 0.01 -2.22 -9.35
CA LEU A 138 1.38 -2.71 -9.21
C LEU A 138 2.20 -1.91 -8.20
N THR A 139 2.10 -0.59 -8.25
CA THR A 139 2.84 0.30 -7.33
C THR A 139 2.29 0.22 -5.90
N MET A 140 0.97 0.04 -5.74
CA MET A 140 0.35 -0.27 -4.46
C MET A 140 0.86 -1.61 -3.90
N LEU A 141 0.89 -2.67 -4.72
CA LEU A 141 1.43 -3.97 -4.32
C LEU A 141 2.92 -3.90 -3.97
N LEU A 142 3.71 -3.14 -4.72
CA LEU A 142 5.12 -2.91 -4.43
C LEU A 142 5.29 -2.29 -3.04
N GLY A 143 4.56 -1.20 -2.75
CA GLY A 143 4.58 -0.54 -1.44
C GLY A 143 4.14 -1.47 -0.31
N TYR A 144 3.08 -2.25 -0.53
CA TYR A 144 2.57 -3.23 0.42
C TYR A 144 3.61 -4.31 0.74
N VAL A 145 4.13 -4.98 -0.30
CA VAL A 145 5.08 -6.09 -0.15
C VAL A 145 6.40 -5.60 0.45
N SER A 146 6.90 -4.43 0.03
CA SER A 146 8.12 -3.85 0.61
C SER A 146 7.98 -3.64 2.11
N MET A 147 6.87 -3.07 2.58
CA MET A 147 6.62 -2.89 4.01
C MET A 147 6.43 -4.22 4.72
N TRP A 148 5.63 -5.13 4.17
CA TRP A 148 5.37 -6.43 4.76
C TRP A 148 6.63 -7.31 4.89
N LEU A 149 7.52 -7.30 3.88
CA LEU A 149 8.76 -8.09 3.88
C LEU A 149 9.73 -7.67 4.98
N ILE A 150 9.84 -6.36 5.23
CA ILE A 150 10.69 -5.82 6.29
C ILE A 150 10.33 -6.52 7.61
N PHE A 151 9.06 -6.52 7.98
CA PHE A 151 8.60 -7.14 9.23
C PHE A 151 8.57 -8.68 9.21
N ARG A 152 8.28 -9.31 8.07
CA ARG A 152 8.26 -10.79 7.97
C ARG A 152 9.66 -11.40 8.07
N SER A 153 10.68 -10.74 7.56
CA SER A 153 12.06 -11.26 7.56
C SER A 153 12.63 -11.52 8.98
N ARG A 154 11.97 -11.01 10.02
CA ARG A 154 12.44 -11.09 11.41
C ARG A 154 11.44 -11.69 12.40
N SER A 155 10.29 -12.16 11.94
CA SER A 155 9.31 -12.90 12.75
C SER A 155 9.05 -14.29 12.12
N PRO A 156 9.92 -15.28 12.39
CA PRO A 156 9.69 -16.67 11.99
C PRO A 156 8.52 -17.31 12.74
#